data_AF-A0A8J7SLV2-F1
#
_entry.id   AF-A0A8J7SLV2-F1
#
_cell.length_a   1.000
_cell.length_b   1.000
_cell.length_c   1.000
_cell.angle_alpha   90.00
_cell.angle_beta   90.00
_cell.angle_gamma   90.00
#
_symmetry.space_group_name_H-M   'P 1'
#
loop_
_entity.id
_entity.type
_entity.pdbx_description
1 polymer ?
#
loop_
_entity_poly.entity_id
_entity_poly.type
_entity_poly.pdbx_seq_one_letter_code
_entity_poly.pdbx_strand_id
1 'polypeptide(L)' 'MKRQTILSFFFFIILLFVVIGCQKDKDCIEDIDANCVCTEEYNPVVGCNGKIYSNLCHAECAGVSTIN' A
#
# COMPACT_ATOMS: atom_id res chain seq x y z
N MET A 1 -15.29 -38.90 23.54
CA MET A 1 -15.83 -37.53 23.71
C MET A 1 -14.78 -36.41 23.71
N LYS A 2 -13.46 -36.66 23.59
CA LYS A 2 -12.42 -35.60 23.57
C LYS A 2 -11.97 -35.18 22.17
N ARG A 3 -11.96 -36.12 21.20
CA ARG A 3 -11.48 -35.91 19.82
C ARG A 3 -12.34 -34.94 18.99
N GLN A 4 -13.66 -34.98 19.18
CA GLN A 4 -14.59 -34.10 18.47
C GLN A 4 -14.55 -32.66 19.00
N THR A 5 -14.33 -32.49 20.30
CA THR A 5 -14.10 -31.19 20.94
C THR A 5 -12.78 -30.57 20.50
N ILE A 6 -11.71 -31.38 20.37
CA ILE A 6 -10.40 -30.93 19.86
C ILE A 6 -10.52 -30.45 18.41
N LEU A 7 -11.21 -31.21 17.54
CA LEU A 7 -11.40 -30.83 16.13
C LEU A 7 -12.19 -29.51 15.99
N SER A 8 -13.23 -29.35 16.81
CA SER A 8 -14.03 -28.12 16.87
C SER A 8 -13.23 -26.93 17.38
N PHE A 9 -12.35 -27.13 18.37
CA PHE A 9 -11.47 -26.10 18.91
C PHE A 9 -10.43 -25.62 17.89
N PHE A 10 -9.79 -26.54 17.17
CA PHE A 10 -8.87 -26.18 16.08
C PHE A 10 -9.57 -25.40 14.96
N PHE A 11 -10.79 -25.79 14.61
CA PHE A 11 -11.59 -25.05 13.63
C PHE A 11 -11.90 -23.61 14.08
N PHE A 12 -12.27 -23.44 15.36
CA PHE A 12 -12.52 -22.11 15.93
C PHE A 12 -11.26 -21.23 15.99
N ILE A 13 -10.10 -21.82 16.28
CA ILE A 13 -8.80 -21.13 16.26
C ILE A 13 -8.49 -20.68 14.83
N ILE A 14 -8.64 -21.55 13.83
CA ILE A 14 -8.40 -21.20 12.43
C ILE A 14 -9.34 -20.09 11.99
N LEU A 15 -10.62 -20.18 12.34
CA LEU A 15 -11.61 -19.13 12.06
C LEU A 15 -11.17 -17.79 12.69
N LEU A 16 -10.74 -17.82 13.96
CA LEU A 16 -10.25 -16.65 14.70
C LEU A 16 -9.03 -16.01 14.01
N PHE A 17 -8.05 -16.81 13.60
CA PHE A 17 -6.86 -16.33 12.88
C PHE A 17 -7.21 -15.70 11.53
N VAL A 18 -8.23 -16.21 10.83
CA VAL A 18 -8.71 -15.63 9.57
C VAL A 18 -9.36 -14.26 9.80
N VAL A 19 -10.12 -14.06 10.87
CA VAL A 19 -10.77 -12.75 11.16
C VAL A 19 -9.77 -11.68 11.62
N ILE A 20 -8.61 -12.07 12.15
CA ILE A 20 -7.57 -11.13 12.64
C ILE A 20 -6.62 -10.71 11.51
N GLY A 21 -6.71 -11.32 10.33
CA GLY A 21 -5.88 -10.95 9.18
C GLY A 21 -6.27 -9.60 8.57
N CYS A 22 -5.62 -8.52 9.00
CA CYS A 22 -5.62 -7.24 8.28
C CYS A 22 -4.27 -7.07 7.57
N GLN A 23 -4.23 -7.23 6.25
CA GLN A 23 -3.16 -6.65 5.44
C GLN A 23 -3.58 -5.22 5.10
N LYS A 24 -3.02 -4.24 5.80
CA LYS A 24 -3.04 -2.86 5.29
C LYS A 24 -2.16 -2.87 4.04
N ASP A 25 -2.79 -2.81 2.88
CA ASP A 25 -2.07 -2.44 1.66
C ASP A 25 -1.42 -1.08 1.88
N LYS A 26 -0.25 -0.89 1.27
CA LYS A 26 0.41 0.41 1.26
C LYS A 26 -0.44 1.32 0.39
N ASP A 27 -1.39 2.02 1.02
CA ASP A 27 -2.19 3.02 0.31
C ASP A 27 -1.24 4.08 -0.26
N CYS A 28 -1.14 4.10 -1.58
CA CYS A 28 -0.52 5.17 -2.32
C CYS A 28 -1.47 6.35 -2.30
N ILE A 29 -1.20 7.29 -1.39
CA ILE A 29 -1.97 8.51 -1.28
C ILE A 29 -1.57 9.42 -2.46
N GLU A 30 -2.55 9.91 -3.21
CA GLU A 30 -2.37 10.96 -4.21
C GLU A 30 -2.97 12.25 -3.64
N ASP A 31 -2.14 13.25 -3.36
CA ASP A 31 -2.54 14.57 -2.88
C ASP A 31 -1.88 15.62 -3.79
N ILE A 32 -2.65 16.09 -4.78
CA ILE A 32 -2.12 16.89 -5.87
C ILE A 32 -2.07 18.37 -5.46
N ASP A 33 -0.86 18.92 -5.37
CA ASP A 33 -0.66 20.35 -5.20
C ASP A 33 -0.64 21.07 -6.55
N ALA A 34 -1.73 21.79 -6.85
CA ALA A 34 -1.88 22.57 -8.08
C ALA A 34 -0.96 23.81 -8.15
N ASN A 35 -0.37 24.24 -7.03
CA ASN A 35 0.56 25.37 -6.97
C ASN A 35 2.02 24.94 -6.99
N CYS A 36 2.27 23.64 -7.13
CA CYS A 36 3.61 23.09 -7.13
C CYS A 36 4.38 23.53 -8.38
N VAL A 37 5.63 23.95 -8.20
CA VAL A 37 6.51 24.42 -9.28
C VAL A 37 7.70 23.49 -9.37
N CYS A 38 7.86 22.82 -10.50
CA CYS A 38 8.98 21.95 -10.80
C CYS A 38 9.82 22.48 -11.96
N THR A 39 11.07 22.04 -12.00
CA THR A 39 11.90 22.16 -13.19
C THR A 39 11.45 21.15 -14.25
N GLU A 40 11.70 21.46 -15.51
CA GLU A 40 11.44 20.55 -16.64
C GLU A 40 12.61 19.57 -16.89
N GLU A 41 13.41 19.28 -15.84
CA GLU A 41 14.47 18.28 -15.94
C GLU A 41 13.85 16.90 -16.05
N TYR A 42 14.34 16.11 -17.01
CA TYR A 42 13.92 14.72 -17.18
C TYR A 42 14.86 13.77 -16.45
N ASN A 43 14.43 13.30 -15.28
CA ASN A 43 15.10 12.29 -14.46
C ASN A 43 14.04 11.34 -13.86
N PRO A 44 13.54 10.39 -14.66
CA PRO A 44 12.27 9.72 -14.37
C PRO A 44 12.31 8.85 -13.13
N VAL A 45 11.21 8.88 -12.37
CA VAL A 45 11.00 8.05 -11.16
C VAL A 45 9.70 7.27 -11.25
N VAL A 46 9.64 6.10 -10.63
CA VAL A 46 8.41 5.30 -10.52
C VAL A 46 7.73 5.62 -9.19
N GLY A 47 6.50 6.11 -9.24
CA GLY A 47 5.67 6.32 -8.06
C GLY A 47 5.12 4.99 -7.52
N CYS A 48 4.76 4.96 -6.24
CA CYS A 48 4.20 3.76 -5.63
C CYS A 48 2.85 3.34 -6.28
N ASN A 49 2.16 4.29 -6.93
CA ASN A 49 0.97 4.07 -7.76
C ASN A 49 1.27 3.42 -9.12
N GLY A 50 2.54 3.11 -9.42
CA GLY A 50 2.98 2.52 -10.68
C GLY A 50 3.09 3.51 -11.84
N LYS A 51 2.86 4.81 -11.64
CA LYS A 51 3.03 5.84 -12.67
C LYS A 51 4.49 6.29 -12.73
N ILE A 52 4.96 6.61 -13.93
CA ILE A 52 6.28 7.25 -14.13
C ILE A 52 6.08 8.75 -14.10
N TYR A 53 6.87 9.45 -13.28
CA TYR A 53 6.92 10.91 -13.21
C TYR A 53 8.19 11.41 -13.88
N SER A 54 8.12 12.57 -14.55
CA SER A 54 9.26 13.15 -15.30
C SER A 54 10.48 13.40 -14.41
N ASN A 55 10.25 13.73 -13.14
CA ASN A 55 11.27 13.84 -12.10
C ASN A 55 10.65 13.65 -10.70
N LEU A 56 11.51 13.64 -9.67
CA LEU A 56 11.11 13.51 -8.27
C LEU A 56 10.14 14.62 -7.84
N CYS A 57 10.39 15.87 -8.24
CA CYS A 57 9.50 16.99 -7.91
C CYS A 57 8.08 16.75 -8.42
N HIS A 58 7.90 16.31 -9.66
CA HIS A 58 6.56 16.01 -10.19
C HIS A 58 5.86 14.85 -9.47
N ALA A 59 6.61 13.87 -8.95
CA ALA A 59 6.04 12.82 -8.09
C ALA A 59 5.56 13.38 -6.76
N GLU A 60 6.37 14.21 -6.12
CA GLU A 60 6.05 14.90 -4.86
C GLU A 60 4.85 15.85 -5.01
N CYS A 61 4.77 16.62 -6.10
CA CYS A 61 3.63 17.49 -6.41
C CYS A 61 2.32 16.71 -6.61
N ALA A 62 2.40 15.46 -7.06
CA ALA A 62 1.24 14.58 -7.16
C ALA A 62 0.90 13.90 -5.81
N GLY A 63 1.67 14.19 -4.76
CA GLY A 63 1.56 13.58 -3.45
C GLY A 63 2.05 12.13 -3.41
N VAL A 64 2.80 11.68 -4.43
CA VAL A 64 3.16 10.28 -4.62
C VAL A 64 4.58 9.99 -4.19
N SER A 65 4.72 9.10 -3.21
CA SER A 65 6.03 8.55 -2.83
C SER A 65 6.63 7.68 -3.95
N THR A 66 7.95 7.74 -4.14
CA THR A 66 8.66 6.95 -5.14
C THR A 66 9.05 5.56 -4.62
N ILE A 67 9.07 4.58 -5.51
CA ILE A 67 9.61 3.24 -5.27
C ILE A 67 10.95 3.13 -6.03
N ASN A 68 12.04 3.07 -5.28
CA ASN A 68 13.38 2.82 -5.81
C ASN A 68 13.72 1.33 -5.77
#